data_AF-A0A135WKW6-F1
#
_entry.id   AF-A0A135WKW6-F1
#
_cell.length_a   1.000
_cell.length_b   1.000
_cell.length_c   1.000
_cell.angle_alpha   90.00
_cell.angle_beta   90.00
_cell.angle_gamma   90.00
#
_symmetry.space_group_name_H-M   'P 1'
#
loop_
_entity.id
_entity.type
_entity.pdbx_description
1 polymer ?
#
loop_
_entity_poly.entity_id
_entity_poly.type
_entity_poly.pdbx_seq_one_letter_code
_entity_poly.pdbx_strand_id
1 'polypeptide(L)'
;MEAKFKKISDSFFHVLGLLVVGAGILFLVFIENPVRFFIYAVLVSAIIQIQSFRDFRNAPGRIVRNFLTVAGIVYLLFITVLSVSPFLKIQEFKISHLNWKIVEPVLLKPYFSWDSGYKRKGNSYADVYYQYQYKGKSYKKTESEVLKKYYPIWNRKSKDELVSEFSESVSGKIKDKDYILFIDPGEPQQSKLFLSSEVLYFQGSLVYDAVTGFASFIIIFLCIIAAIFILPKKRFFAKK
;
A
#
# COMPACT_ATOMS: atom_id res chain seq x y z
N MET A 1 27.33 -4.48 -36.33
CA MET A 1 26.79 -5.40 -35.32
C MET A 1 26.23 -4.64 -34.11
N GLU A 2 26.93 -3.62 -33.61
CA GLU A 2 26.49 -2.75 -32.51
C GLU A 2 25.12 -2.07 -32.71
N ALA A 3 24.81 -1.57 -33.90
CA ALA A 3 23.55 -0.88 -34.15
C ALA A 3 22.31 -1.78 -34.01
N LYS A 4 22.42 -3.07 -34.41
CA LYS A 4 21.36 -4.06 -34.21
C LYS A 4 21.22 -4.43 -32.73
N PHE A 5 22.34 -4.57 -32.02
CA PHE A 5 22.36 -4.90 -30.60
C PHE A 5 21.76 -3.76 -29.75
N LYS A 6 22.09 -2.50 -30.06
CA LYS A 6 21.51 -1.32 -29.43
C LYS A 6 20.00 -1.23 -29.63
N LYS A 7 19.51 -1.46 -30.85
CA LYS A 7 18.06 -1.45 -31.14
C LYS A 7 17.29 -2.55 -30.40
N ILE A 8 17.88 -3.75 -30.29
CA ILE A 8 17.27 -4.87 -29.53
C ILE A 8 17.29 -4.56 -28.03
N SER A 9 18.39 -4.03 -27.52
CA SER A 9 18.53 -3.58 -26.13
C SER A 9 17.48 -2.52 -25.78
N ASP A 10 17.38 -1.44 -26.56
CA ASP A 10 16.44 -0.34 -26.31
C ASP A 10 14.99 -0.85 -26.34
N SER A 11 14.65 -1.72 -27.29
CA SER A 11 13.32 -2.32 -27.36
C SER A 11 13.04 -3.27 -26.20
N PHE A 12 14.03 -4.04 -25.75
CA PHE A 12 13.91 -4.94 -24.61
C PHE A 12 13.70 -4.16 -23.31
N PHE A 13 14.50 -3.13 -23.06
CA PHE A 13 14.35 -2.27 -21.88
C PHE A 13 13.02 -1.51 -21.89
N HIS A 14 12.53 -1.10 -23.06
CA HIS A 14 11.23 -0.44 -23.17
C HIS A 14 10.06 -1.40 -22.90
N VAL A 15 10.12 -2.65 -23.41
CA VAL A 15 9.09 -3.67 -23.16
C VAL A 15 9.14 -4.18 -21.72
N LEU A 16 10.34 -4.39 -21.18
CA LEU A 16 10.53 -4.76 -19.78
C LEU A 16 10.05 -3.65 -18.85
N GLY A 17 10.35 -2.38 -19.15
CA GLY A 17 9.84 -1.22 -18.43
C GLY A 17 8.31 -1.18 -18.44
N LEU A 18 7.68 -1.40 -19.59
CA LEU A 18 6.21 -1.47 -19.71
C LEU A 18 5.61 -2.65 -18.94
N LEU A 19 6.24 -3.83 -18.98
CA LEU A 19 5.78 -5.02 -18.25
C LEU A 19 5.94 -4.84 -16.74
N VAL A 20 7.05 -4.28 -16.27
CA VAL A 20 7.30 -4.02 -14.85
C VAL A 20 6.34 -2.96 -14.32
N VAL A 21 6.09 -1.89 -15.09
CA VAL A 21 5.11 -0.85 -14.72
C VAL A 21 3.69 -1.41 -14.77
N GLY A 22 3.32 -2.15 -15.82
CA GLY A 22 2.00 -2.75 -15.97
C GLY A 22 1.69 -3.82 -14.91
N ALA A 23 2.64 -4.71 -14.65
CA ALA A 23 2.54 -5.71 -13.58
C ALA A 23 2.56 -5.05 -12.20
N GLY A 24 3.35 -4.00 -11.99
CA GLY A 24 3.36 -3.22 -10.75
C GLY A 24 2.01 -2.55 -10.48
N ILE A 25 1.39 -1.95 -11.51
CA ILE A 25 0.05 -1.37 -11.41
C ILE A 25 -0.99 -2.46 -11.13
N LEU A 26 -0.99 -3.57 -11.88
CA LEU A 26 -1.91 -4.69 -11.63
C LEU A 26 -1.76 -5.29 -10.22
N PHE A 27 -0.53 -5.48 -9.76
CA PHE A 27 -0.22 -5.98 -8.43
C PHE A 27 -0.72 -5.03 -7.32
N LEU A 28 -0.54 -3.71 -7.50
CA LEU A 28 -1.05 -2.69 -6.59
C LEU A 28 -2.59 -2.54 -6.65
N VAL A 29 -3.21 -2.80 -7.80
CA VAL A 29 -4.67 -2.74 -7.98
C VAL A 29 -5.37 -3.89 -7.26
N PHE A 30 -4.82 -5.11 -7.32
CA PHE A 30 -5.55 -6.31 -6.93
C PHE A 30 -5.23 -6.85 -5.51
N ILE A 31 -4.11 -6.48 -4.90
CA ILE A 31 -3.71 -7.09 -3.61
C ILE A 31 -4.21 -6.32 -2.39
N GLU A 32 -4.30 -4.98 -2.44
CA GLU A 32 -4.71 -4.20 -1.27
C GLU A 32 -6.00 -3.38 -1.43
N ASN A 33 -6.56 -3.24 -2.65
CA ASN A 33 -7.49 -2.13 -2.88
C ASN A 33 -8.99 -2.50 -2.93
N PRO A 34 -9.83 -1.77 -2.17
CA PRO A 34 -11.26 -1.80 -2.37
C PRO A 34 -11.58 -1.14 -3.73
N VAL A 35 -12.38 -1.84 -4.54
CA VAL A 35 -12.88 -1.43 -5.88
C VAL A 35 -13.34 0.04 -5.93
N ARG A 36 -13.76 0.62 -4.80
CA ARG A 36 -14.16 2.03 -4.67
C ARG A 36 -13.11 3.04 -5.14
N PHE A 37 -11.82 2.84 -4.90
CA PHE A 37 -10.81 3.82 -5.32
C PHE A 37 -10.58 3.82 -6.83
N PHE A 38 -10.79 2.68 -7.49
CA PHE A 38 -10.80 2.62 -8.94
C PHE A 38 -11.98 3.43 -9.50
N ILE A 39 -13.16 3.31 -8.90
CA ILE A 39 -14.34 4.11 -9.26
C ILE A 39 -14.04 5.61 -9.10
N TYR A 40 -13.46 6.03 -7.97
CA TYR A 40 -13.09 7.43 -7.75
C TYR A 40 -12.11 7.94 -8.81
N ALA A 41 -11.10 7.14 -9.16
CA ALA A 41 -10.13 7.50 -10.19
C ALA A 41 -10.77 7.67 -11.57
N VAL A 42 -11.68 6.76 -11.95
CA VAL A 42 -12.43 6.85 -13.21
C VAL A 42 -13.29 8.12 -13.26
N LEU A 43 -14.03 8.42 -12.19
CA LEU A 43 -14.88 9.62 -12.13
C LEU A 43 -14.07 10.92 -12.21
N VAL A 44 -13.01 11.03 -11.40
CA VAL A 44 -12.12 12.21 -11.43
C VAL A 44 -11.47 12.36 -12.80
N SER A 45 -11.04 11.27 -13.43
CA SER A 45 -10.44 11.30 -14.76
C SER A 45 -11.44 11.71 -15.84
N ALA A 46 -12.71 11.31 -15.71
CA ALA A 46 -13.77 11.72 -16.61
C ALA A 46 -14.03 13.22 -16.51
N ILE A 47 -13.99 13.78 -15.29
CA ILE A 47 -14.11 15.22 -15.05
C ILE A 47 -12.90 15.96 -15.67
N ILE A 48 -11.68 15.49 -15.41
CA ILE A 48 -10.44 16.09 -15.95
C ILE A 48 -10.47 16.11 -17.49
N GLN A 49 -10.95 15.04 -18.12
CA GLN A 49 -10.95 14.89 -19.58
C GLN A 49 -12.29 15.19 -20.25
N ILE A 50 -13.22 15.85 -19.55
CA ILE A 50 -14.58 16.08 -20.08
C ILE A 50 -14.59 16.80 -21.43
N GLN A 51 -13.62 17.71 -21.64
CA GLN A 51 -13.46 18.42 -22.91
C GLN A 51 -12.91 17.50 -24.00
N SER A 52 -11.95 16.63 -23.69
CA SER A 52 -11.36 15.69 -24.64
C SER A 52 -12.36 14.66 -25.16
N PHE A 53 -13.40 14.34 -24.39
CA PHE A 53 -14.49 13.48 -24.85
C PHE A 53 -15.35 14.11 -25.95
N ARG A 54 -15.33 15.43 -26.12
CA ARG A 54 -16.05 16.10 -27.23
C ARG A 54 -15.45 15.76 -28.59
N ASP A 55 -14.14 15.52 -28.64
CA ASP A 55 -13.39 15.17 -29.85
C ASP A 55 -13.33 13.65 -30.09
N PHE A 56 -14.09 12.85 -29.32
CA PHE A 56 -14.04 11.38 -29.36
C PHE A 56 -14.31 10.80 -30.75
N ARG A 57 -15.19 11.44 -31.52
CA ARG A 57 -15.52 11.03 -32.89
C ARG A 57 -14.31 11.07 -33.84
N ASN A 58 -13.37 11.99 -33.59
CA ASN A 58 -12.26 12.26 -34.50
C ASN A 58 -10.99 11.47 -34.13
N ALA A 59 -10.80 11.14 -32.85
CA ALA A 59 -9.58 10.48 -32.38
C ALA A 59 -9.82 9.53 -31.18
N PRO A 60 -10.69 8.52 -31.31
CA PRO A 60 -11.12 7.68 -30.19
C PRO A 60 -9.95 6.97 -29.51
N GLY A 61 -9.03 6.38 -30.28
CA GLY A 61 -7.88 5.64 -29.72
C GLY A 61 -6.94 6.53 -28.89
N ARG A 62 -6.73 7.78 -29.29
CA ARG A 62 -5.90 8.74 -28.53
C ARG A 62 -6.59 9.13 -27.23
N ILE A 63 -7.89 9.40 -27.28
CA ILE A 63 -8.67 9.83 -26.13
C ILE A 63 -8.79 8.71 -25.10
N VAL A 64 -9.08 7.47 -25.53
CA VAL A 64 -9.09 6.30 -24.64
C VAL A 64 -7.74 6.11 -23.97
N ARG A 65 -6.64 6.17 -24.73
CA ARG A 65 -5.30 6.02 -24.16
C ARG A 65 -4.98 7.09 -23.13
N ASN A 66 -5.30 8.35 -23.43
CA ASN A 66 -5.09 9.47 -22.50
C ASN A 66 -5.96 9.30 -21.25
N PHE A 67 -7.22 8.92 -21.41
CA PHE A 67 -8.15 8.66 -20.31
C PHE A 67 -7.60 7.58 -19.37
N LEU A 68 -7.19 6.43 -19.92
CA LEU A 68 -6.59 5.34 -19.14
C LEU A 68 -5.31 5.78 -18.43
N THR A 69 -4.48 6.60 -19.10
CA THR A 69 -3.25 7.13 -18.49
C THR A 69 -3.55 8.02 -17.29
N VAL A 70 -4.49 8.97 -17.43
CA VAL A 70 -4.89 9.85 -16.32
C VAL A 70 -5.58 9.07 -15.21
N ALA A 71 -6.45 8.10 -15.54
CA ALA A 71 -7.07 7.22 -14.55
C ALA A 71 -6.03 6.44 -13.75
N GLY A 72 -5.00 5.89 -14.43
CA GLY A 72 -3.89 5.24 -13.76
C GLY A 72 -3.14 6.18 -12.80
N ILE A 73 -2.81 7.40 -13.25
CA ILE A 73 -2.11 8.39 -12.41
C ILE A 73 -2.96 8.78 -11.19
N VAL A 74 -4.23 9.14 -11.39
CA VAL A 74 -5.14 9.53 -10.30
C VAL A 74 -5.34 8.40 -9.31
N TYR A 75 -5.48 7.17 -9.81
CA TYR A 75 -5.59 5.99 -8.97
C TYR A 75 -4.36 5.77 -8.09
N LEU A 76 -3.16 5.86 -8.69
CA LEU A 76 -1.89 5.76 -7.95
C LEU A 76 -1.76 6.85 -6.89
N LEU A 77 -2.18 8.08 -7.20
CA LEU A 77 -2.21 9.17 -6.22
C LEU A 77 -3.14 8.87 -5.05
N PHE A 78 -4.37 8.38 -5.31
CA PHE A 78 -5.30 8.02 -4.25
C PHE A 78 -4.73 6.94 -3.33
N ILE A 79 -4.19 5.86 -3.88
CA ILE A 79 -3.60 4.80 -3.07
C ILE A 79 -2.43 5.34 -2.26
N THR A 80 -1.54 6.12 -2.88
CA THR A 80 -0.35 6.66 -2.22
C THR A 80 -0.76 7.53 -1.02
N VAL A 81 -1.68 8.47 -1.25
CA VAL A 81 -2.13 9.41 -0.23
C VAL A 81 -2.88 8.69 0.90
N LEU A 82 -3.82 7.80 0.57
CA LEU A 82 -4.61 7.07 1.57
C LEU A 82 -3.78 6.02 2.31
N SER A 83 -2.82 5.38 1.64
CA SER A 83 -1.94 4.40 2.29
C SER A 83 -1.11 5.04 3.41
N VAL A 84 -0.67 6.29 3.19
CA VAL A 84 0.17 7.04 4.13
C VAL A 84 -0.64 7.77 5.20
N SER A 85 -1.93 8.04 4.97
CA SER A 85 -2.75 8.84 5.88
C SER A 85 -3.95 8.07 6.47
N PRO A 86 -3.83 7.52 7.69
CA PRO A 86 -4.96 6.99 8.45
C PRO A 86 -6.11 7.99 8.59
N PHE A 87 -5.79 9.27 8.84
CA PHE A 87 -6.78 10.35 8.87
C PHE A 87 -7.64 10.40 7.59
N LEU A 88 -7.00 10.43 6.42
CA LEU A 88 -7.75 10.51 5.15
C LEU A 88 -8.55 9.23 4.88
N LYS A 89 -8.05 8.05 5.29
CA LYS A 89 -8.84 6.80 5.25
C LYS A 89 -10.12 6.90 6.09
N ILE A 90 -10.03 7.48 7.28
CA ILE A 90 -11.20 7.71 8.15
C ILE A 90 -12.17 8.71 7.52
N GLN A 91 -11.67 9.83 6.97
CA GLN A 91 -12.53 10.83 6.32
C GLN A 91 -13.22 10.25 5.09
N GLU A 92 -12.49 9.50 4.25
CA GLU A 92 -13.06 8.78 3.11
C GLU A 92 -14.18 7.84 3.57
N PHE A 93 -13.91 7.02 4.59
CA PHE A 93 -14.90 6.09 5.12
C PHE A 93 -16.16 6.80 5.61
N LYS A 94 -16.00 7.91 6.34
CA LYS A 94 -17.11 8.73 6.85
C LYS A 94 -17.97 9.30 5.70
N ILE A 95 -17.33 9.73 4.61
CA ILE A 95 -18.01 10.26 3.42
C ILE A 95 -18.73 9.15 2.66
N SER A 96 -18.11 7.97 2.51
CA SER A 96 -18.72 6.83 1.82
C SER A 96 -19.81 6.12 2.62
N HIS A 97 -19.85 6.33 3.95
CA HIS A 97 -20.79 5.70 4.88
C HIS A 97 -21.53 6.74 5.74
N LEU A 98 -22.24 7.68 5.10
CA LEU A 98 -22.90 8.82 5.77
C LEU A 98 -23.83 8.44 6.94
N ASN A 99 -24.45 7.27 6.86
CA ASN A 99 -25.40 6.80 7.87
C ASN A 99 -24.73 6.07 9.05
N TRP A 100 -23.44 5.77 8.96
CA TRP A 100 -22.73 5.05 10.01
C TRP A 100 -22.50 5.94 11.23
N LYS A 101 -22.61 5.35 12.42
CA LYS A 101 -22.47 6.06 13.69
C LYS A 101 -21.18 5.67 14.40
N ILE A 102 -20.59 6.63 15.10
CA ILE A 102 -19.46 6.38 15.98
C ILE A 102 -20.00 5.90 17.32
N VAL A 103 -19.42 4.83 17.85
CA VAL A 103 -19.72 4.32 19.20
C VAL A 103 -18.45 4.05 19.97
N GLU A 104 -18.50 4.20 21.29
CA GLU A 104 -17.39 3.79 22.13
C GLU A 104 -17.43 2.27 22.36
N PRO A 105 -16.31 1.56 22.14
CA PRO A 105 -16.21 0.15 22.50
C PRO A 105 -16.16 -0.01 24.02
N VAL A 106 -16.85 -1.04 24.52
CA VAL A 106 -16.78 -1.48 25.93
C VAL A 106 -15.48 -2.20 26.21
N LEU A 107 -14.95 -2.91 25.20
CA LEU A 107 -13.71 -3.65 25.31
C LEU A 107 -12.91 -3.52 24.01
N LEU A 108 -11.61 -3.30 24.15
CA LEU A 108 -10.61 -3.34 23.07
C LEU A 108 -9.44 -4.20 23.54
N LYS A 109 -9.16 -5.30 22.83
CA LYS A 109 -8.05 -6.21 23.09
C LYS A 109 -7.23 -6.39 21.81
N PRO A 110 -6.04 -5.77 21.72
CA PRO A 110 -5.15 -5.97 20.59
C PRO A 110 -4.42 -7.31 20.69
N TYR A 111 -4.19 -7.94 19.54
CA TYR A 111 -3.37 -9.12 19.34
C TYR A 111 -2.28 -8.77 18.33
N PHE A 112 -1.04 -9.02 18.71
CA PHE A 112 0.13 -8.63 17.92
C PHE A 112 0.73 -9.85 17.26
N SER A 113 0.93 -9.72 15.96
CA SER A 113 1.50 -10.78 15.15
C SER A 113 2.57 -10.21 14.23
N TRP A 114 3.38 -11.13 13.72
CA TRP A 114 4.40 -10.83 12.74
C TRP A 114 4.08 -11.59 11.48
N ASP A 115 3.97 -10.86 10.39
CA ASP A 115 3.90 -11.44 9.07
C ASP A 115 5.31 -11.60 8.52
N SER A 116 5.71 -12.85 8.34
CA SER A 116 6.95 -13.17 7.64
C SER A 116 6.69 -13.10 6.14
N GLY A 117 6.97 -11.95 5.53
CA GLY A 117 7.06 -11.85 4.08
C GLY A 117 8.22 -12.69 3.50
N TYR A 118 8.47 -12.54 2.20
CA TYR A 118 9.61 -13.20 1.54
C TYR A 118 10.95 -12.69 2.10
N LYS A 119 11.70 -13.56 2.82
CA LYS A 119 13.05 -13.38 3.41
C LYS A 119 13.27 -12.12 4.27
N ARG A 120 13.42 -12.23 5.59
CA ARG A 120 13.85 -11.19 6.59
C ARG A 120 13.12 -9.82 6.57
N LYS A 121 12.47 -9.46 5.49
CA LYS A 121 11.48 -8.39 5.34
C LYS A 121 10.19 -8.94 5.95
N GLY A 122 9.70 -8.26 6.96
CA GLY A 122 8.44 -8.59 7.59
C GLY A 122 7.83 -7.34 8.21
N ASN A 123 6.62 -7.51 8.71
CA ASN A 123 5.88 -6.42 9.32
C ASN A 123 5.21 -6.91 10.59
N SER A 124 5.15 -6.02 11.57
CA SER A 124 4.26 -6.21 12.71
C SER A 124 2.87 -5.74 12.30
N TYR A 125 1.84 -6.45 12.73
CA TYR A 125 0.45 -6.03 12.56
C TYR A 125 -0.36 -6.30 13.81
N ALA A 126 -1.43 -5.53 13.97
CA ALA A 126 -2.36 -5.64 15.08
C ALA A 126 -3.74 -6.04 14.58
N ASP A 127 -4.22 -7.19 15.05
CA ASP A 127 -5.63 -7.52 15.02
C ASP A 127 -6.26 -7.00 16.31
N VAL A 128 -7.47 -6.46 16.26
CA VAL A 128 -8.12 -5.94 17.46
C VAL A 128 -9.47 -6.61 17.61
N TYR A 129 -9.60 -7.37 18.70
CA TYR A 129 -10.90 -7.82 19.18
C TYR A 129 -11.57 -6.71 19.95
N TYR A 130 -12.83 -6.43 19.64
CA TYR A 130 -13.59 -5.41 20.35
C TYR A 130 -15.03 -5.83 20.60
N GLN A 131 -15.58 -5.24 21.65
CA GLN A 131 -17.00 -5.35 22.00
C GLN A 131 -17.60 -3.96 22.14
N TYR A 132 -18.84 -3.80 21.72
CA TYR A 132 -19.58 -2.54 21.80
C TYR A 132 -21.06 -2.82 22.03
N GLN A 133 -21.76 -1.80 22.52
CA GLN A 133 -23.20 -1.87 22.73
C GLN A 133 -23.92 -0.89 21.81
N TYR A 134 -25.03 -1.36 21.23
CA TYR A 134 -25.93 -0.52 20.46
C TYR A 134 -27.37 -0.94 20.71
N LYS A 135 -28.23 0.02 21.08
CA LYS A 135 -29.65 -0.22 21.43
C LYS A 135 -29.84 -1.35 22.46
N GLY A 136 -29.00 -1.38 23.50
CA GLY A 136 -29.07 -2.39 24.57
C GLY A 136 -28.57 -3.79 24.20
N LYS A 137 -28.12 -4.02 22.96
CA LYS A 137 -27.52 -5.29 22.51
C LYS A 137 -26.01 -5.16 22.44
N SER A 138 -25.31 -6.24 22.83
CA SER A 138 -23.86 -6.34 22.77
C SER A 138 -23.42 -7.03 21.47
N TYR A 139 -22.41 -6.48 20.84
CA TYR A 139 -21.80 -6.97 19.61
C TYR A 139 -20.31 -7.18 19.82
N LYS A 140 -19.74 -8.15 19.10
CA LYS A 140 -18.32 -8.48 19.16
C LYS A 140 -17.80 -8.73 17.76
N LYS A 141 -16.59 -8.24 17.49
CA LYS A 141 -15.91 -8.46 16.21
C LYS A 141 -14.40 -8.37 16.42
N THR A 142 -13.66 -9.07 15.57
CA THR A 142 -12.22 -8.84 15.40
C THR A 142 -12.03 -8.11 14.08
N GLU A 143 -11.35 -6.97 14.13
CA GLU A 143 -10.86 -6.30 12.92
C GLU A 143 -9.41 -6.74 12.72
N SER A 144 -9.12 -7.29 11.56
CA SER A 144 -7.77 -7.78 11.21
C SER A 144 -6.94 -6.67 10.59
N GLU A 145 -5.62 -6.72 10.83
CA GLU A 145 -4.62 -5.79 10.29
C GLU A 145 -5.01 -4.30 10.44
N VAL A 146 -5.57 -3.93 11.60
CA VAL A 146 -6.07 -2.57 11.88
C VAL A 146 -4.94 -1.54 11.79
N LEU A 147 -3.73 -1.96 12.17
CA LEU A 147 -2.50 -1.20 11.99
C LEU A 147 -1.36 -2.14 11.62
N LYS A 148 -0.46 -1.66 10.76
CA LYS A 148 0.71 -2.39 10.27
C LYS A 148 1.95 -1.52 10.41
N LYS A 149 3.12 -2.11 10.59
CA LYS A 149 4.41 -1.42 10.58
C LYS A 149 5.42 -2.24 9.80
N TYR A 150 5.88 -1.70 8.68
CA TYR A 150 6.85 -2.34 7.80
C TYR A 150 8.27 -2.09 8.29
N TYR A 151 9.15 -3.08 8.12
CA TYR A 151 10.56 -2.97 8.48
C TYR A 151 11.47 -3.28 7.29
N PRO A 152 12.52 -2.47 7.08
CA PRO A 152 13.46 -2.71 6.01
C PRO A 152 14.35 -3.91 6.33
N ILE A 153 14.90 -4.54 5.29
CA ILE A 153 15.76 -5.74 5.43
C ILE A 153 17.06 -5.49 6.21
N TRP A 154 17.50 -4.24 6.31
CA TRP A 154 18.67 -3.83 7.08
C TRP A 154 18.37 -3.53 8.56
N ASN A 155 17.12 -3.70 9.01
CA ASN A 155 16.81 -3.65 10.43
C ASN A 155 17.48 -4.83 11.16
N ARG A 156 18.25 -4.53 12.20
CA ARG A 156 19.04 -5.52 12.95
C ARG A 156 18.31 -6.10 14.16
N LYS A 157 17.18 -5.51 14.56
CA LYS A 157 16.39 -5.99 15.71
C LYS A 157 15.79 -7.35 15.43
N SER A 158 15.61 -8.14 16.49
CA SER A 158 14.91 -9.42 16.40
C SER A 158 13.41 -9.21 16.14
N LYS A 159 12.74 -10.26 15.64
CA LYS A 159 11.29 -10.28 15.44
C LYS A 159 10.54 -9.86 16.71
N ASP A 160 10.94 -10.43 17.85
CA ASP A 160 10.26 -10.24 19.12
C ASP A 160 10.44 -8.81 19.65
N GLU A 161 11.63 -8.21 19.47
CA GLU A 161 11.86 -6.78 19.75
C GLU A 161 10.96 -5.87 18.91
N LEU A 162 10.82 -6.16 17.61
CA LEU A 162 9.99 -5.37 16.70
C LEU A 162 8.50 -5.49 17.04
N VAL A 163 8.04 -6.69 17.38
CA VAL A 163 6.67 -6.91 17.84
C VAL A 163 6.43 -6.20 19.18
N SER A 164 7.39 -6.25 20.11
CA SER A 164 7.29 -5.55 21.40
C SER A 164 7.17 -4.04 21.22
N GLU A 165 8.08 -3.43 20.45
CA GLU A 165 8.05 -1.97 20.17
C GLU A 165 6.73 -1.55 19.51
N PHE A 166 6.24 -2.35 18.55
CA PHE A 166 4.96 -2.11 17.91
C PHE A 166 3.78 -2.26 18.89
N SER A 167 3.84 -3.25 19.78
CA SER A 167 2.80 -3.49 20.79
C SER A 167 2.68 -2.33 21.78
N GLU A 168 3.80 -1.74 22.19
CA GLU A 168 3.84 -0.57 23.07
C GLU A 168 3.21 0.64 22.38
N SER A 169 3.55 0.87 21.11
CA SER A 169 2.98 1.97 20.31
C SER A 169 1.47 1.82 20.13
N VAL A 170 0.98 0.63 19.76
CA VAL A 170 -0.47 0.36 19.63
C VAL A 170 -1.20 0.47 20.97
N SER A 171 -0.62 -0.06 22.04
CA SER A 171 -1.22 0.02 23.37
C SER A 171 -1.31 1.46 23.86
N GLY A 172 -0.30 2.29 23.56
CA GLY A 172 -0.34 3.74 23.77
C GLY A 172 -1.52 4.39 23.04
N LYS A 173 -1.67 4.12 21.74
CA LYS A 173 -2.82 4.63 20.95
C LYS A 173 -4.17 4.25 21.52
N ILE A 174 -4.34 3.00 21.97
CA ILE A 174 -5.59 2.55 22.59
C ILE A 174 -5.83 3.28 23.92
N LYS A 175 -4.78 3.43 24.75
CA LYS A 175 -4.85 4.14 26.03
C LYS A 175 -5.22 5.62 25.84
N ASP A 176 -4.66 6.25 24.82
CA ASP A 176 -4.88 7.65 24.47
C ASP A 176 -6.20 7.88 23.71
N LYS A 177 -7.00 6.82 23.52
CA LYS A 177 -8.24 6.82 22.72
C LYS A 177 -8.07 7.29 21.28
N ASP A 178 -6.90 7.05 20.69
CA ASP A 178 -6.59 7.31 19.28
C ASP A 178 -7.15 6.19 18.38
N TYR A 179 -8.48 6.04 18.41
CA TYR A 179 -9.23 5.08 17.63
C TYR A 179 -10.64 5.59 17.33
N ILE A 180 -11.24 5.08 16.27
CA ILE A 180 -12.65 5.36 15.93
C ILE A 180 -13.33 4.06 15.51
N LEU A 181 -14.44 3.75 16.16
CA LEU A 181 -15.30 2.62 15.82
C LEU A 181 -16.59 3.13 15.17
N PHE A 182 -16.78 2.79 13.90
CA PHE A 182 -18.03 3.02 13.20
C PHE A 182 -18.89 1.76 13.19
N ILE A 183 -20.21 1.93 13.29
CA ILE A 183 -21.21 0.87 13.17
C ILE A 183 -22.28 1.29 12.17
N ASP A 184 -22.90 0.31 11.50
CA ASP A 184 -24.10 0.54 10.70
C ASP A 184 -25.35 0.51 11.61
N PRO A 185 -26.13 1.60 11.73
CA PRO A 185 -27.36 1.59 12.51
C PRO A 185 -28.44 0.63 12.02
N GLY A 186 -28.45 0.32 10.71
CA GLY A 186 -29.38 -0.60 10.06
C GLY A 186 -28.95 -2.06 10.24
N GLU A 187 -27.65 -2.32 10.24
CA GLU A 187 -27.06 -3.65 10.49
C GLU A 187 -25.94 -3.58 11.54
N PRO A 188 -26.27 -3.50 12.85
CA PRO A 188 -25.28 -3.21 13.89
C PRO A 188 -24.22 -4.29 14.10
N GLN A 189 -24.29 -5.43 13.43
CA GLN A 189 -23.21 -6.41 13.36
C GLN A 189 -22.07 -5.93 12.44
N GLN A 190 -22.40 -5.12 11.43
CA GLN A 190 -21.43 -4.45 10.57
C GLN A 190 -20.79 -3.28 11.32
N SER A 191 -19.47 -3.34 11.41
CA SER A 191 -18.68 -2.32 12.09
C SER A 191 -17.29 -2.25 11.48
N LYS A 192 -16.64 -1.11 11.65
CA LYS A 192 -15.27 -0.89 11.19
C LYS A 192 -14.51 -0.11 12.26
N LEU A 193 -13.46 -0.73 12.79
CA LEU A 193 -12.52 -0.08 13.69
C LEU A 193 -11.35 0.49 12.88
N PHE A 194 -11.02 1.74 13.16
CA PHE A 194 -9.78 2.37 12.74
C PHE A 194 -8.92 2.65 13.96
N LEU A 195 -7.64 2.30 13.88
CA LEU A 195 -6.63 2.61 14.87
C LEU A 195 -5.69 3.68 14.28
N SER A 196 -5.40 4.73 15.04
CA SER A 196 -4.68 5.92 14.59
C SER A 196 -5.52 6.90 13.76
N SER A 197 -5.61 8.13 14.24
CA SER A 197 -6.14 9.30 13.54
C SER A 197 -5.04 10.21 12.99
N GLU A 198 -3.78 9.74 13.00
CA GLU A 198 -2.64 10.48 12.50
C GLU A 198 -2.80 10.91 11.03
N VAL A 199 -2.35 12.12 10.75
CA VAL A 199 -2.33 12.67 9.39
C VAL A 199 -1.33 11.91 8.51
N LEU A 200 -0.21 11.46 9.09
CA LEU A 200 0.88 10.81 8.37
C LEU A 200 1.43 9.64 9.19
N TYR A 201 1.24 8.43 8.68
CA TYR A 201 1.79 7.19 9.23
C TYR A 201 2.60 6.45 8.17
N PHE A 202 3.77 7.02 7.84
CA PHE A 202 4.56 6.56 6.70
C PHE A 202 5.03 5.11 6.83
N GLN A 203 5.53 4.69 8.00
CA GLN A 203 6.08 3.33 8.20
C GLN A 203 5.04 2.21 8.07
N GLY A 204 3.75 2.51 8.23
CA GLY A 204 2.67 1.55 8.00
C GLY A 204 2.11 1.55 6.58
N SER A 205 2.66 2.39 5.70
CA SER A 205 2.17 2.56 4.34
C SER A 205 2.84 1.62 3.35
N LEU A 206 2.11 1.28 2.28
CA LEU A 206 2.66 0.63 1.09
C LEU A 206 3.77 1.45 0.45
N VAL A 207 3.71 2.78 0.56
CA VAL A 207 4.73 3.66 0.00
C VAL A 207 6.07 3.41 0.67
N TYR A 208 6.08 3.27 2.01
CA TYR A 208 7.29 2.89 2.73
C TYR A 208 7.77 1.48 2.33
N ASP A 209 6.86 0.52 2.19
CA ASP A 209 7.21 -0.83 1.76
C ASP A 209 7.85 -0.86 0.35
N ALA A 210 7.29 -0.07 -0.57
CA ALA A 210 7.79 0.10 -1.93
C ALA A 210 9.15 0.82 -1.95
N VAL A 211 9.30 1.92 -1.21
CA VAL A 211 10.55 2.69 -1.13
C VAL A 211 11.67 1.84 -0.52
N THR A 212 11.41 1.12 0.56
CA THR A 212 12.41 0.25 1.19
C THR A 212 12.74 -0.97 0.34
N GLY A 213 11.75 -1.53 -0.37
CA GLY A 213 11.96 -2.58 -1.36
C GLY A 213 12.85 -2.10 -2.51
N PHE A 214 12.57 -0.92 -3.07
CA PHE A 214 13.35 -0.34 -4.16
C PHE A 214 14.78 0.01 -3.73
N ALA A 215 14.95 0.60 -2.54
CA ALA A 215 16.28 0.85 -1.97
C ALA A 215 17.07 -0.45 -1.77
N SER A 216 16.42 -1.52 -1.28
CA SER A 216 17.04 -2.84 -1.16
C SER A 216 17.50 -3.38 -2.52
N PHE A 217 16.67 -3.24 -3.55
CA PHE A 217 17.00 -3.65 -4.92
C PHE A 217 18.20 -2.89 -5.48
N ILE A 218 18.25 -1.56 -5.30
CA ILE A 218 19.42 -0.74 -5.71
C ILE A 218 20.69 -1.23 -5.03
N ILE A 219 20.66 -1.46 -3.72
CA ILE A 219 21.83 -1.93 -2.97
C ILE A 219 22.33 -3.27 -3.52
N ILE A 220 21.42 -4.23 -3.75
CA ILE A 220 21.78 -5.53 -4.33
C ILE A 220 22.40 -5.35 -5.72
N PHE A 221 21.81 -4.51 -6.57
CA PHE A 221 22.30 -4.25 -7.90
C PHE A 221 23.70 -3.62 -7.90
N LEU A 222 23.94 -2.64 -7.01
CA LEU A 222 25.26 -2.04 -6.81
C LEU A 222 26.29 -3.05 -6.29
N CYS A 223 25.91 -3.95 -5.37
CA CYS A 223 26.77 -5.02 -4.89
C CYS A 223 27.16 -5.99 -6.02
N ILE A 224 26.24 -6.32 -6.93
CA ILE A 224 26.53 -7.17 -8.10
C ILE A 224 27.50 -6.46 -9.06
N ILE A 225 27.26 -5.18 -9.36
CA ILE A 225 28.17 -4.37 -10.18
C ILE A 225 29.56 -4.34 -9.54
N ALA A 226 29.64 -4.00 -8.25
CA ALA A 226 30.90 -3.97 -7.51
C ALA A 226 31.61 -5.32 -7.55
N ALA A 227 30.89 -6.43 -7.37
CA ALA A 227 31.46 -7.77 -7.48
C ALA A 227 32.05 -8.05 -8.87
N ILE A 228 31.37 -7.66 -9.96
CA ILE A 228 31.84 -7.84 -11.34
C ILE A 228 33.12 -7.02 -11.61
N PHE A 229 33.20 -5.78 -11.10
CA PHE A 229 34.36 -4.90 -11.32
C PHE A 229 35.54 -5.18 -10.37
N ILE A 230 35.28 -5.67 -9.15
CA ILE A 230 36.29 -5.98 -8.13
C ILE A 230 36.83 -7.40 -8.30
N LEU A 231 36.05 -8.36 -8.83
CA LEU A 231 36.54 -9.69 -9.19
C LEU A 231 37.66 -9.53 -10.23
N PRO A 232 38.92 -9.87 -9.89
CA PRO A 232 40.03 -9.63 -10.80
C PRO A 232 39.83 -10.47 -12.06
N LYS A 233 40.03 -9.86 -13.24
CA LYS A 233 40.19 -10.55 -14.55
C LYS A 233 41.30 -11.62 -14.57
N LYS A 234 42.00 -11.87 -13.45
CA LYS A 234 43.05 -12.88 -13.30
C LYS A 234 42.44 -14.25 -13.00
N ARG A 235 41.86 -14.92 -14.02
CA ARG A 235 41.82 -16.41 -14.09
C ARG A 235 41.27 -17.03 -15.38
N PHE A 236 41.11 -16.30 -16.49
CA PHE A 236 40.67 -16.90 -17.77
C PHE A 236 41.71 -16.91 -18.90
N PHE A 237 42.90 -16.32 -18.73
CA PHE A 237 43.98 -16.35 -19.75
C PHE A 237 45.32 -16.81 -19.16
N ALA A 238 45.35 -17.98 -18.53
CA ALA A 238 46.61 -18.63 -18.16
C ALA A 238 46.48 -20.15 -18.19
N LYS A 239 46.38 -20.71 -19.40
CA LYS A 239 46.96 -22.01 -19.77
C LYS A 239 47.34 -21.93 -21.25
N LYS A 240 48.58 -21.51 -21.50
CA LYS A 240 49.36 -21.98 -22.66
C LYS A 240 49.94 -23.33 -22.27
#